data_AF-A0A1H7T1K6-F1
#
_entry.id   AF-A0A1H7T1K6-F1
#
_cell.length_a   1.000
_cell.length_b   1.000
_cell.length_c   1.000
_cell.angle_alpha   90.00
_cell.angle_beta   90.00
_cell.angle_gamma   90.00
#
_symmetry.space_group_name_H-M   'P 1'
#
loop_
_entity.id
_entity.type
_entity.pdbx_description
1 polymer ?
#
loop_
_entity_poly.entity_id
_entity_poly.type
_entity_poly.pdbx_seq_one_letter_code
_entity_poly.pdbx_strand_id
1 'polypeptide(L)' 'MFYWPRDKSNLEKLQKRYCRLMKTAYNLAIKNKEKSDLIHDEANKILIEIKKLKHQS' A
#
# COMPACT_ATOMS: atom_id res chain seq x y z
N MET A 1 -9.63 -17.33 22.99
CA MET A 1 -8.30 -17.41 22.34
C MET A 1 -8.50 -17.11 20.87
N PHE A 2 -8.31 -15.85 20.45
CA PHE A 2 -8.64 -15.41 19.09
C PHE A 2 -7.56 -15.88 18.13
N TYR A 3 -7.83 -16.94 17.38
CA TYR A 3 -7.08 -17.31 16.19
C TYR A 3 -7.29 -16.20 15.15
N TRP A 4 -6.40 -15.21 15.13
CA TRP A 4 -6.30 -14.31 13.99
C TRP A 4 -5.59 -15.04 12.85
N PRO A 5 -6.23 -15.22 11.69
CA PRO A 5 -5.63 -15.92 10.57
C PRO A 5 -4.38 -15.15 10.12
N ARG A 6 -3.27 -15.87 9.96
CA ARG A 6 -1.95 -15.36 9.52
C ARG A 6 -2.04 -14.46 8.28
N ASP A 7 -3.03 -14.68 7.41
CA ASP A 7 -3.32 -13.89 6.21
C ASP A 7 -3.64 -12.42 6.47
N LYS A 8 -4.36 -12.12 7.57
CA LYS A 8 -4.65 -10.72 7.94
C LYS A 8 -3.36 -9.93 8.17
N SER A 9 -2.35 -10.58 8.77
CA SER A 9 -1.08 -9.93 9.09
C SER A 9 -0.27 -9.54 7.85
N ASN A 10 -0.32 -10.35 6.78
CA ASN A 10 0.36 -10.02 5.53
C ASN A 10 -0.34 -8.88 4.79
N LEU A 11 -1.67 -8.93 4.72
CA LEU A 11 -2.48 -7.90 4.07
C LEU A 11 -2.40 -6.56 4.82
N GLU A 12 -2.39 -6.59 6.16
CA GLU A 12 -2.15 -5.41 7.01
C GLU A 12 -0.74 -4.83 6.84
N LYS A 13 0.29 -5.68 6.68
CA LYS A 13 1.65 -5.21 6.36
C LYS A 13 1.70 -4.49 5.01
N LEU A 14 1.07 -5.05 3.98
CA LEU A 14 0.94 -4.44 2.67
C LEU A 14 0.18 -3.10 2.74
N GLN A 15 -0.93 -3.04 3.47
CA GLN A 15 -1.66 -1.78 3.69
C GLN A 15 -0.85 -0.74 4.45
N LYS A 16 -0.12 -1.13 5.50
CA LYS A 16 0.78 -0.20 6.23
C LYS A 16 1.88 0.34 5.33
N ARG A 17 2.44 -0.51 4.45
CA ARG A 17 3.46 -0.12 3.49
C ARG A 17 2.89 0.85 2.45
N TYR A 18 1.72 0.55 1.90
CA TYR A 18 0.97 1.44 1.01
C TYR A 18 0.71 2.80 1.67
N CYS A 19 0.19 2.82 2.89
CA CYS A 19 -0.13 4.05 3.60
C CYS A 19 1.12 4.91 3.87
N ARG A 20 2.26 4.28 4.20
CA ARG A 20 3.55 4.99 4.31
C ARG A 20 4.01 5.58 2.99
N LEU A 21 3.99 4.79 1.91
CA LEU A 21 4.38 5.25 0.57
C LEU A 21 3.50 6.41 0.11
N MET A 22 2.20 6.31 0.32
CA MET A 22 1.23 7.34 -0.07
C MET A 22 1.41 8.63 0.74
N LYS A 23 1.70 8.54 2.06
CA LYS A 23 2.07 9.71 2.88
C LYS A 23 3.33 10.39 2.37
N THR A 24 4.35 9.60 2.02
CA THR A 24 5.60 10.11 1.46
C THR A 24 5.36 10.75 0.09
N ALA A 25 4.57 10.11 -0.78
CA ALA A 25 4.19 10.64 -2.08
C ALA A 25 3.46 11.98 -1.95
N TYR A 26 2.54 12.10 -1.00
CA TYR A 26 1.78 13.32 -0.75
C TYR A 26 2.68 14.47 -0.27
N ASN A 27 3.59 14.19 0.66
CA ASN A 27 4.59 15.18 1.09
C ASN A 27 5.55 15.56 -0.04
N LEU A 28 5.90 14.62 -0.91
CA LEU A 28 6.73 14.88 -2.09
C LEU A 28 5.97 15.60 -3.19
N ALA A 29 4.65 15.44 -3.32
CA ALA A 29 3.84 16.09 -4.36
C ALA A 29 3.98 17.61 -4.35
N ILE A 30 4.15 18.17 -3.15
CA ILE A 30 4.31 19.61 -2.91
C ILE A 30 5.70 20.09 -3.37
N LYS A 31 6.73 19.23 -3.32
CA LYS A 31 8.13 19.59 -3.64
C LYS A 31 8.59 19.14 -5.03
N ASN A 32 8.15 17.97 -5.49
CA ASN A 32 8.58 17.32 -6.72
C ASN A 32 7.47 16.41 -7.23
N LYS A 33 6.70 16.93 -8.20
CA LYS A 33 5.56 16.25 -8.79
C LYS A 33 5.94 14.95 -9.48
N GLU A 34 7.05 14.94 -10.24
CA GLU A 34 7.53 13.74 -10.95
C GLU A 34 7.90 12.60 -10.00
N LYS A 35 8.60 12.88 -8.90
CA LYS A 35 8.90 11.86 -7.88
C LYS A 35 7.65 11.40 -7.14
N SER A 36 6.67 12.28 -6.94
CA SER A 36 5.40 11.90 -6.33
C SER A 36 4.65 10.91 -7.21
N ASP A 37 4.59 11.16 -8.52
CA ASP A 37 3.96 10.28 -9.51
C ASP A 37 4.60 8.88 -9.54
N LEU A 38 5.93 8.80 -9.48
CA LEU A 38 6.65 7.52 -9.40
C LEU A 38 6.29 6.72 -8.14
N ILE A 39 6.25 7.38 -6.98
CA ILE A 39 5.86 6.72 -5.72
C ILE A 39 4.37 6.37 -5.74
N HIS A 40 3.54 7.18 -6.40
CA HIS A 40 2.13 6.89 -6.60
C HIS A 40 1.93 5.65 -7.47
N ASP A 41 2.70 5.46 -8.53
CA ASP A 41 2.66 4.26 -9.38
C ASP A 41 3.07 3.00 -8.60
N GLU A 42 4.14 3.08 -7.80
CA GLU A 42 4.54 2.00 -6.90
C GLU A 42 3.46 1.66 -5.86
N ALA A 43 2.83 2.69 -5.27
CA ALA A 43 1.72 2.50 -4.35
C ALA A 43 0.51 1.84 -5.06
N ASN A 44 0.25 2.19 -6.32
CA ASN A 44 -0.84 1.63 -7.10
C ASN A 44 -0.63 0.12 -7.38
N LYS A 45 0.61 -0.29 -7.68
CA LYS A 45 0.98 -1.70 -7.82
C LYS A 45 0.69 -2.50 -6.55
N ILE A 46 1.07 -1.95 -5.39
CA ILE A 46 0.77 -2.56 -4.08
C ILE A 46 -0.75 -2.67 -3.85
N LEU A 47 -1.52 -1.65 -4.26
CA LEU A 47 -2.98 -1.66 -4.12
C LEU A 47 -3.64 -2.71 -5.02
N ILE A 48 -3.10 -2.94 -6.22
CA ILE A 48 -3.54 -4.01 -7.12
C ILE A 48 -3.25 -5.38 -6.50
N GLU A 49 -2.07 -5.59 -5.91
CA GLU A 49 -1.73 -6.81 -5.17
C GLU A 49 -2.68 -7.05 -3.99
N ILE A 50 -2.95 -6.01 -3.19
CA ILE A 50 -3.91 -6.07 -2.08
C ILE A 50 -5.30 -6.44 -2.59
N LYS A 51 -5.76 -5.85 -3.71
CA LYS A 51 -7.06 -6.17 -4.32
C LYS A 51 -7.11 -7.60 -4.82
N LYS A 52 -6.06 -8.10 -5.48
CA LYS A 52 -5.98 -9.49 -5.96
C LYS A 52 -6.07 -10.47 -4.79
N LEU A 53 -5.31 -10.23 -3.72
CA LEU A 53 -5.34 -11.03 -2.50
C LEU A 53 -6.72 -11.00 -1.82
N LYS A 54 -7.37 -9.84 -1.78
CA LYS A 54 -8.73 -9.70 -1.24
C LYS A 54 -9.81 -10.39 -2.08
N HIS A 55 -9.64 -10.44 -3.41
CA HIS A 55 -10.65 -10.97 -4.33
C HIS A 55 -10.52 -12.49 -4.53
N GLN A 56 -9.38 -13.10 -4.14
CA GLN A 56 -9.17 -14.54 -4.13
C GLN A 56 -9.54 -15.22 -2.79
N SER A 57 -10.00 -14.47 -1.78
CA SER A 57 -10.51 -15.00 -0.49
C SER A 57 -12.02 -15.09 -0.44
#